data_AF-A0A0D3RJ91-F1
#
_entry.id   AF-A0A0D3RJ91-F1
#
_cell.length_a   1.000
_cell.length_b   1.000
_cell.length_c   1.000
_cell.angle_alpha   90.00
_cell.angle_beta   90.00
_cell.angle_gamma   90.00
#
_symmetry.space_group_name_H-M   'P 1'
#
loop_
_entity.id
_entity.type
_entity.pdbx_description
1 polymer ?
#
loop_
_entity_poly.entity_id
_entity_poly.type
_entity_poly.pdbx_seq_one_letter_code
_entity_poly.pdbx_strand_id
1 'polypeptide(L)'
;MGDGKSHAALINTFQRGPEESVWETVTQPTWEDFKWGGPNGFLDLFQKSGSFARQWKYTAAPDADARAVQAVYWAKVWADEQGGNGSVDAVTKKAAKLGDFARYSLFDKYFKKLGCTSPSCPTSTDYGSAHYLIS
;
A
#
# COMPACT_ATOMS: atom_id res chain seq x y z
N MET A 1 10.18 -11.95 -5.43
CA MET A 1 11.26 -12.94 -5.63
C MET A 1 12.58 -12.25 -5.28
N GLY A 2 13.39 -12.80 -4.39
CA GLY A 2 14.70 -12.27 -3.98
C GLY A 2 15.86 -12.77 -4.86
N ASP A 3 15.66 -12.91 -6.17
CA ASP A 3 16.64 -13.55 -7.05
C ASP A 3 17.93 -12.73 -7.26
N GLY A 4 17.87 -11.41 -7.06
CA GLY A 4 18.99 -10.49 -7.25
C GLY A 4 19.37 -10.26 -8.71
N LYS A 5 18.48 -10.60 -9.66
CA LYS A 5 18.73 -10.54 -11.10
C LYS A 5 17.58 -9.93 -11.89
N SER A 6 16.33 -10.19 -11.50
CA SER A 6 15.17 -9.67 -12.20
C SER A 6 15.09 -8.14 -12.11
N HIS A 7 14.64 -7.51 -13.20
CA HIS A 7 14.34 -6.07 -13.23
C HIS A 7 12.97 -5.77 -12.60
N ALA A 8 12.71 -4.49 -12.33
CA ALA A 8 11.54 -4.03 -11.58
C ALA A 8 11.44 -4.67 -10.17
N ALA A 9 12.58 -4.71 -9.46
CA ALA A 9 12.65 -5.21 -8.10
C ALA A 9 11.83 -4.33 -7.14
N LEU A 10 10.94 -4.96 -6.36
CA LEU A 10 10.08 -4.26 -5.41
C LEU A 10 10.84 -4.05 -4.09
N ILE A 11 10.97 -2.78 -3.71
CA ILE A 11 11.70 -2.32 -2.53
C ILE A 11 10.82 -1.39 -1.71
N ASN A 12 11.23 -1.15 -0.47
CA ASN A 12 10.70 -0.07 0.35
C ASN A 12 11.83 0.56 1.19
N THR A 13 11.58 1.74 1.76
CA THR A 13 12.56 2.55 2.49
C THR A 13 12.00 3.00 3.84
N PHE A 14 11.00 3.88 3.85
CA PHE A 14 10.47 4.52 5.06
C PHE A 14 9.73 3.52 5.98
N GLN A 15 10.22 3.36 7.20
CA GLN A 15 9.67 2.44 8.21
C GLN A 15 9.89 2.88 9.68
N ARG A 16 10.61 3.99 9.95
CA ARG A 16 11.06 4.36 11.32
C ARG A 16 10.49 5.68 11.84
N GLY A 17 9.36 6.13 11.29
CA GLY A 17 8.59 7.24 11.83
C GLY A 17 8.92 8.60 11.22
N PRO A 18 8.37 9.68 11.77
CA PRO A 18 8.29 10.98 11.09
C PRO A 18 9.64 11.70 10.96
N GLU A 19 10.63 11.36 11.78
CA GLU A 19 11.97 11.95 11.70
C GLU A 19 12.90 11.16 10.77
N GLU A 20 12.45 10.07 10.15
CA GLU A 20 13.24 9.36 9.14
C GLU A 20 13.17 10.08 7.79
N SER A 21 14.16 10.93 7.51
CA SER A 21 14.32 11.55 6.19
C SER A 21 14.76 10.53 5.14
N VAL A 22 14.64 10.92 3.86
CA VAL A 22 15.09 10.09 2.73
C VAL A 22 16.57 9.68 2.83
N TRP A 23 17.39 10.51 3.47
CA TRP A 23 18.83 10.29 3.67
C TRP A 23 19.15 9.27 4.76
N GLU A 24 18.18 8.96 5.61
CA GLU A 24 18.39 8.13 6.79
C GLU A 24 17.86 6.71 6.60
N THR A 25 17.09 6.45 5.54
CA THR A 25 16.46 5.14 5.29
C THR A 25 17.47 4.01 5.01
N VAL A 26 17.03 2.78 5.24
CA VAL A 26 17.70 1.57 4.74
C VAL A 26 16.82 0.96 3.65
N THR A 27 17.27 1.01 2.40
CA THR A 27 16.53 0.39 1.28
C THR A 27 16.52 -1.13 1.44
N GLN A 28 15.32 -1.72 1.48
CA GLN A 28 15.12 -3.14 1.76
C GLN A 28 14.11 -3.78 0.80
N PRO A 29 14.23 -5.08 0.49
CA PRO A 29 13.36 -5.75 -0.46
C PRO A 29 11.97 -6.00 0.15
N THR A 30 10.92 -5.80 -0.64
CA THR A 30 9.56 -6.18 -0.24
C THR A 30 9.43 -7.68 0.02
N TRP A 31 10.19 -8.49 -0.72
CA TRP A 31 10.30 -9.93 -0.50
C TRP A 31 11.48 -10.22 0.41
N GLU A 32 11.19 -10.56 1.67
CA GLU A 32 12.19 -10.84 2.70
C GLU A 32 12.39 -12.35 2.84
N ASP A 33 13.49 -12.85 2.31
CA ASP A 33 13.92 -14.25 2.39
C ASP A 33 15.21 -14.46 3.20
N PHE A 34 15.68 -13.43 3.91
CA PHE A 34 16.90 -13.39 4.72
C PHE A 34 18.20 -13.55 3.92
N LYS A 35 18.16 -13.31 2.61
CA LYS A 35 19.33 -13.41 1.73
C LYS A 35 20.31 -12.25 1.90
N TRP A 36 19.82 -11.07 2.29
CA TRP A 36 20.61 -9.85 2.51
C TRP A 36 20.24 -9.22 3.85
N GLY A 37 21.07 -8.29 4.33
CA GLY A 37 20.90 -7.70 5.66
C GLY A 37 21.57 -8.53 6.75
N GLY A 38 20.96 -8.59 7.93
CA GLY A 38 21.42 -9.39 9.06
C GLY A 38 20.82 -10.80 9.09
N PRO A 39 20.94 -11.51 10.23
CA PRO A 39 20.40 -12.87 10.40
C PRO A 39 18.88 -12.99 10.17
N ASN A 40 18.14 -11.90 10.40
CA ASN A 40 16.69 -11.80 10.21
C ASN A 40 16.32 -10.95 8.98
N GLY A 41 17.24 -10.86 8.01
CA GLY A 41 17.14 -9.92 6.92
C GLY A 41 17.20 -8.48 7.40
N PHE A 42 16.19 -7.68 7.06
CA PHE A 42 16.04 -6.30 7.53
C PHE A 42 14.95 -6.13 8.59
N LEU A 43 14.27 -7.21 9.01
CA LEU A 43 13.04 -7.12 9.81
C LEU A 43 13.26 -6.54 11.20
N ASP A 44 14.36 -6.90 11.85
CA ASP A 44 14.69 -6.48 13.22
C ASP A 44 15.16 -5.02 13.32
N LEU A 45 15.38 -4.34 12.18
CA LEU A 45 15.54 -2.88 12.13
C LEU A 45 14.22 -2.14 12.39
N PHE A 46 13.08 -2.78 12.10
CA PHE A 46 11.77 -2.11 12.04
C PHE A 46 10.76 -2.66 13.04
N GLN A 47 10.93 -3.91 13.48
CA GLN A 47 9.98 -4.58 14.35
C GLN A 47 10.72 -5.34 15.46
N LYS A 48 10.15 -5.34 16.65
CA LYS A 48 10.60 -6.19 17.74
C LYS A 48 9.71 -7.43 17.81
N SER A 49 10.31 -8.60 17.66
CA SER A 49 9.63 -9.90 17.75
C SER A 49 10.51 -10.92 18.47
N GLY A 50 9.90 -11.95 19.05
CA GLY A 50 10.62 -13.10 19.61
C GLY A 50 11.20 -14.02 18.54
N SER A 51 10.66 -13.99 17.33
CA SER A 51 11.18 -14.69 16.15
C SER A 51 10.76 -14.00 14.85
N PHE A 52 11.50 -14.25 13.78
CA PHE A 52 11.24 -13.68 12.46
C PHE A 52 11.02 -14.77 11.42
N ALA A 53 10.04 -14.53 10.53
CA ALA A 53 9.73 -15.42 9.42
C ALA A 53 9.96 -14.70 8.09
N ARG A 54 10.40 -15.47 7.08
CA ARG A 54 10.43 -15.03 5.69
C ARG A 54 9.04 -14.59 5.28
N GLN A 55 8.94 -13.43 4.65
CA GLN A 55 7.65 -12.78 4.42
C GLN A 55 7.70 -11.84 3.22
N TRP A 56 6.56 -11.28 2.87
CA TRP A 56 6.46 -10.20 1.89
C TRP A 56 5.55 -9.10 2.41
N LYS A 57 5.88 -7.84 2.08
CA LYS A 57 5.09 -6.67 2.49
C LYS A 57 5.11 -5.56 1.42
N TYR A 58 3.92 -5.14 1.00
CA TYR A 58 3.72 -4.04 0.06
C TYR A 58 3.12 -2.84 0.79
N THR A 59 3.40 -1.64 0.30
CA THR A 59 2.79 -0.40 0.78
C THR A 59 2.18 0.30 -0.42
N ALA A 60 0.87 0.52 -0.37
CA ALA A 60 0.19 1.32 -1.39
C ALA A 60 0.45 2.81 -1.15
N ALA A 61 0.42 3.59 -2.23
CA ALA A 61 0.33 5.06 -2.17
C ALA A 61 -1.07 5.42 -2.68
N PRO A 62 -2.06 5.57 -1.79
CA PRO A 62 -3.47 5.63 -2.20
C PRO A 62 -3.82 6.83 -3.08
N ASP A 63 -3.04 7.92 -3.03
CA ASP A 63 -3.14 9.05 -3.95
C ASP A 63 -2.81 8.65 -5.39
N ALA A 64 -1.81 7.78 -5.61
CA ALA A 64 -1.42 7.30 -6.93
C ALA A 64 -2.51 6.39 -7.52
N ASP A 65 -3.08 5.51 -6.69
CA ASP A 65 -4.19 4.64 -7.09
C ASP A 65 -5.43 5.46 -7.45
N ALA A 66 -5.78 6.45 -6.63
CA ALA A 66 -6.88 7.36 -6.90
C ALA A 66 -6.65 8.19 -8.18
N ARG A 67 -5.42 8.67 -8.41
CA ARG A 67 -5.05 9.39 -9.64
C ARG A 67 -5.17 8.49 -10.87
N ALA A 68 -4.83 7.21 -10.77
CA ALA A 68 -5.02 6.25 -11.86
C ALA A 68 -6.52 6.05 -12.17
N VAL A 69 -7.37 5.92 -11.15
CA VAL A 69 -8.82 5.86 -11.32
C VAL A 69 -9.36 7.14 -11.96
N GLN A 70 -8.89 8.30 -11.51
CA GLN A 70 -9.27 9.61 -12.08
C GLN A 70 -8.88 9.72 -13.57
N ALA A 71 -7.68 9.28 -13.94
CA ALA A 71 -7.23 9.31 -15.33
C ALA A 71 -8.08 8.38 -16.22
N VAL A 72 -8.41 7.19 -15.73
CA VAL A 72 -9.24 6.23 -16.47
C VAL A 72 -10.68 6.71 -16.61
N TYR A 73 -11.21 7.43 -15.61
CA TYR A 73 -12.51 8.10 -15.73
C TYR A 73 -12.56 9.03 -16.94
N TRP A 74 -11.58 9.93 -17.07
CA TRP A 74 -11.53 10.85 -18.21
C TRP A 74 -11.30 10.14 -19.54
N ALA A 75 -10.44 9.11 -19.56
CA ALA A 75 -10.26 8.29 -20.75
C ALA A 75 -11.57 7.65 -21.22
N LYS A 76 -12.40 7.17 -20.29
CA LYS A 76 -13.72 6.59 -20.59
C LYS A 76 -14.68 7.64 -21.14
N VAL A 77 -14.77 8.81 -20.50
CA VAL A 77 -15.59 9.94 -20.98
C VAL A 77 -15.21 10.31 -22.42
N TRP A 78 -13.93 10.55 -22.69
CA TRP A 78 -13.46 10.94 -24.02
C TRP A 78 -13.60 9.85 -25.07
N ALA A 79 -13.44 8.58 -24.68
CA ALA A 79 -13.67 7.47 -25.59
C ALA A 79 -15.14 7.39 -26.00
N ASP A 80 -16.07 7.56 -25.05
CA ASP A 80 -17.51 7.51 -25.32
C ASP A 80 -17.97 8.67 -26.19
N GLU A 81 -17.42 9.87 -25.99
CA GLU A 81 -17.63 11.03 -26.88
C GLU A 81 -17.22 10.74 -28.34
N GLN A 82 -16.28 9.82 -28.54
CA GLN A 82 -15.79 9.41 -29.86
C GLN A 82 -16.45 8.11 -30.38
N GLY A 83 -17.54 7.65 -29.76
CA GLY A 83 -18.27 6.45 -30.17
C GLY A 83 -17.83 5.15 -29.48
N GLY A 84 -17.02 5.25 -28.43
CA GLY A 84 -16.59 4.14 -27.58
C GLY A 84 -15.27 3.49 -27.98
N ASN A 85 -14.63 2.80 -27.02
CA ASN A 85 -13.39 2.06 -27.27
C ASN A 85 -13.29 0.82 -26.35
N GLY A 86 -13.27 -0.37 -26.94
CA GLY A 86 -13.25 -1.63 -26.18
C GLY A 86 -11.99 -1.86 -25.33
N SER A 87 -10.85 -1.26 -25.71
CA SER A 87 -9.63 -1.30 -24.88
C SER A 87 -9.77 -0.40 -23.65
N VAL A 88 -10.37 0.78 -23.80
CA VAL A 88 -10.67 1.67 -22.67
C VAL A 88 -11.67 1.00 -21.72
N ASP A 89 -12.72 0.36 -22.23
CA ASP A 89 -13.68 -0.38 -21.41
C ASP A 89 -13.03 -1.48 -20.56
N ALA A 90 -12.07 -2.21 -21.15
CA ALA A 90 -11.33 -3.23 -20.42
C ALA A 90 -10.45 -2.64 -19.30
N VAL A 91 -9.86 -1.47 -19.51
CA VAL A 91 -9.07 -0.75 -18.49
C VAL A 91 -9.98 -0.16 -17.41
N THR A 92 -11.16 0.36 -17.76
CA THR A 92 -12.16 0.86 -16.80
C THR A 92 -12.56 -0.21 -15.79
N LYS A 93 -12.72 -1.47 -16.22
CA LYS A 93 -12.97 -2.60 -15.29
C LYS A 93 -11.80 -2.82 -14.31
N LYS A 94 -10.56 -2.63 -14.76
CA LYS A 94 -9.37 -2.73 -13.89
C LYS A 94 -9.29 -1.54 -12.91
N ALA A 95 -9.59 -0.33 -13.37
CA ALA A 95 -9.65 0.85 -12.51
C ALA A 95 -10.76 0.73 -11.45
N ALA A 96 -11.93 0.20 -11.81
CA ALA A 96 -12.99 -0.08 -10.85
C ALA A 96 -12.54 -1.09 -9.78
N LYS A 97 -11.84 -2.16 -10.18
CA LYS A 97 -11.24 -3.11 -9.24
C LYS A 97 -10.19 -2.45 -8.35
N LEU A 98 -9.33 -1.60 -8.91
CA LEU A 98 -8.34 -0.84 -8.13
C LEU A 98 -9.03 0.05 -7.07
N GLY A 99 -10.06 0.80 -7.47
CA GLY A 99 -10.86 1.62 -6.55
C GLY A 99 -11.55 0.80 -5.44
N ASP A 100 -11.97 -0.42 -5.73
CA ASP A 100 -12.56 -1.32 -4.72
C ASP A 100 -11.54 -1.73 -3.65
N PHE A 101 -10.31 -2.10 -4.06
CA PHE A 101 -9.22 -2.38 -3.11
C PHE A 101 -8.68 -1.12 -2.43
N ALA A 102 -8.71 0.05 -3.10
CA ALA A 102 -8.29 1.32 -2.51
C ALA A 102 -9.11 1.72 -1.29
N ARG A 103 -10.30 1.10 -1.07
CA ARG A 103 -11.10 1.28 0.15
C ARG A 103 -10.36 0.91 1.43
N TYR A 104 -9.30 0.09 1.38
CA TYR A 104 -8.43 -0.15 2.55
C TYR A 104 -7.79 1.13 3.09
N SER A 105 -7.54 2.14 2.23
CA SER A 105 -7.01 3.44 2.67
C SER A 105 -8.00 4.27 3.49
N LEU A 106 -9.28 3.88 3.57
CA LEU A 106 -10.33 4.65 4.23
C LEU A 106 -10.47 4.36 5.72
N PHE A 107 -9.66 3.46 6.26
CA PHE A 107 -9.73 2.97 7.63
C PHE A 107 -8.50 3.34 8.44
N ASP A 108 -8.70 3.57 9.75
CA ASP A 108 -7.61 3.64 10.71
C ASP A 108 -6.65 2.44 10.56
N LYS A 109 -5.34 2.70 10.73
CA LYS A 109 -4.27 1.72 10.53
C LYS A 109 -4.49 0.38 11.25
N TYR A 110 -5.15 0.41 12.41
CA TYR A 110 -5.44 -0.77 13.23
C TYR A 110 -6.94 -0.97 13.46
N PHE A 111 -7.78 -0.42 12.59
CA PHE A 111 -9.25 -0.49 12.67
C PHE A 111 -9.81 -0.03 14.04
N LYS A 112 -9.15 0.94 14.68
CA LYS A 112 -9.64 1.55 15.92
C LYS A 112 -10.76 2.53 15.62
N LYS A 113 -11.73 2.64 16.54
CA LYS A 113 -12.83 3.60 16.41
C LYS A 113 -12.29 5.03 16.35
N LEU A 114 -12.83 5.85 15.46
CA LEU A 114 -12.42 7.26 15.33
C LEU A 114 -12.60 8.01 16.65
N GLY A 115 -11.67 8.93 16.94
CA GLY A 115 -11.61 9.66 18.20
C GLY A 115 -10.95 8.89 19.35
N CYS A 116 -10.50 7.65 19.12
CA CYS A 116 -9.65 6.94 20.07
C CYS A 116 -8.33 7.69 20.30
N THR A 117 -7.93 7.82 21.56
CA THR A 117 -6.72 8.54 21.99
C THR A 117 -5.67 7.63 22.66
N SER A 118 -5.88 6.31 22.69
CA SER A 118 -5.01 5.35 23.34
C SER A 118 -4.83 4.07 22.50
N PRO A 119 -3.63 3.48 22.44
CA PRO A 119 -3.43 2.17 21.79
C PRO A 119 -4.32 1.04 22.35
N SER A 120 -4.79 1.17 23.58
CA SER A 120 -5.64 0.18 24.26
C SER A 120 -7.13 0.23 23.89
N CYS A 121 -7.59 1.19 23.08
CA CYS A 121 -8.99 1.22 22.66
C CYS A 121 -9.37 -0.10 21.96
N PRO A 122 -10.63 -0.55 22.07
CA PRO A 122 -11.10 -1.68 21.27
C PRO A 122 -11.07 -1.35 19.76
N THR A 123 -10.93 -2.38 18.94
CA THR A 123 -11.16 -2.28 17.50
C THR A 123 -12.65 -2.11 17.21
N SER A 124 -13.00 -1.47 16.11
CA SER A 124 -14.37 -1.41 15.60
C SER A 124 -14.66 -2.68 14.79
N THR A 125 -15.88 -3.21 14.91
CA THR A 125 -16.38 -4.38 14.14
C THR A 125 -17.29 -3.96 12.98
N ASP A 126 -17.35 -2.66 12.72
CA ASP A 126 -18.17 -2.01 11.72
C ASP A 126 -17.35 -0.93 11.00
N TYR A 127 -18.01 0.05 10.38
CA TYR A 127 -17.34 1.19 9.74
C TYR A 127 -16.97 2.30 10.74
N GLY A 128 -17.03 2.05 12.05
CA GLY A 128 -16.65 3.01 13.08
C GLY A 128 -15.17 3.40 13.08
N SER A 129 -14.33 2.66 12.34
CA SER A 129 -12.92 3.00 12.07
C SER A 129 -12.68 3.64 10.71
N ALA A 130 -13.72 3.76 9.87
CA ALA A 130 -13.60 4.36 8.54
C ALA A 130 -13.67 5.89 8.64
N HIS A 131 -12.58 6.57 8.31
CA HIS A 131 -12.52 8.02 8.19
C HIS A 131 -12.94 8.54 6.81
N TYR A 132 -13.11 7.67 5.81
CA TYR A 132 -13.55 8.03 4.46
C TYR A 132 -12.67 9.07 3.74
N LEU A 133 -11.39 9.11 4.13
CA LEU A 133 -10.35 9.90 3.50
C LEU A 133 -9.27 8.96 2.96
N ILE A 134 -8.53 9.41 1.95
CA ILE A 134 -7.38 8.70 1.40
C ILE A 134 -6.20 8.93 2.37
N SER A 135 -5.81 7.89 3.12
CA SER A 135 -4.68 7.93 4.07
C SER A 135 -3.33 7.56 3.47
#